data_AF-A0A519T5N1-F1
#
_entry.id   AF-A0A519T5N1-F1
#
_cell.length_a   1.000
_cell.length_b   1.000
_cell.length_c   1.000
_cell.angle_alpha   90.00
_cell.angle_beta   90.00
_cell.angle_gamma   90.00
#
_symmetry.space_group_name_H-M   'P 1'
#
loop_
_entity.id
_entity.type
_entity.pdbx_description
1 polymer ?
#
loop_
_entity_poly.entity_id
_entity_poly.type
_entity_poly.pdbx_seq_one_letter_code
_entity_poly.pdbx_strand_id
1 'polypeptide(L)'
;MTATENQAPKALILTGFGINCEEEMAAAYRLAGAEPTIVHLNEVLHGRVSIHDFDVLNFPGGFSFGDDLGSGVVLANKLRYRQTGTDGRTLLSDIREFVAAGKFVLGICNGFQVLVKLGLLPNLG
;
A
#
# COMPACT_ATOMS: atom_id res chain seq x y z
N MET A 1 14.58 26.57 20.91
CA MET A 1 13.73 26.00 19.85
C MET A 1 14.65 25.24 18.91
N THR A 2 14.82 23.94 19.14
CA THR A 2 15.57 23.08 18.23
C THR A 2 14.71 22.85 17.00
N ALA A 3 15.23 23.18 15.81
CA ALA A 3 14.61 22.76 14.57
C ALA A 3 14.46 21.23 14.63
N THR A 4 13.23 20.73 14.56
CA THR A 4 13.00 19.32 14.25
C THR A 4 13.68 19.06 12.92
N GLU A 5 14.72 18.22 12.91
CA GLU A 5 15.28 17.68 11.67
C GLU A 5 14.10 17.14 10.86
N ASN A 6 13.84 17.73 9.71
CA ASN A 6 12.72 17.37 8.86
C ASN A 6 13.07 16.03 8.19
N GLN A 7 12.85 14.92 8.90
CA GLN A 7 13.09 13.58 8.37
C GLN A 7 12.28 13.39 7.09
N ALA A 8 12.94 12.82 6.07
CA ALA A 8 12.30 12.55 4.79
C ALA A 8 11.13 11.56 4.98
N PRO A 9 9.94 11.81 4.38
CA PRO A 9 8.81 10.89 4.49
C PRO A 9 9.15 9.51 3.94
N LYS A 10 8.78 8.45 4.66
CA LYS A 10 8.99 7.07 4.23
C LYS A 10 7.80 6.57 3.43
N ALA A 11 8.04 6.20 2.16
CA ALA A 11 7.00 5.74 1.26
C ALA A 11 7.12 4.22 1.01
N LEU A 12 6.18 3.42 1.51
CA LEU A 12 6.08 2.01 1.17
C LEU A 12 5.41 1.85 -0.18
N ILE A 13 6.04 1.15 -1.11
CA ILE A 13 5.52 0.88 -2.45
C ILE A 13 5.34 -0.63 -2.60
N LEU A 14 4.10 -1.07 -2.77
CA LEU A 14 3.80 -2.49 -2.93
C LEU A 14 4.15 -2.96 -4.35
N THR A 15 4.90 -4.06 -4.45
CA THR A 15 5.08 -4.82 -5.71
C THR A 15 4.50 -6.23 -5.55
N GLY A 16 4.40 -6.96 -6.65
CA GLY A 16 4.00 -8.36 -6.67
C GLY A 16 3.37 -8.76 -8.00
N PHE A 17 2.62 -9.87 -7.97
CA PHE A 17 2.07 -10.50 -9.16
C PHE A 17 1.31 -9.49 -10.05
N GLY A 18 1.91 -9.15 -11.20
CA GLY A 18 1.30 -8.30 -12.23
C GLY A 18 1.33 -6.79 -11.94
N ILE A 19 1.81 -6.35 -10.78
CA ILE A 19 2.18 -4.94 -10.57
C ILE A 19 3.44 -4.66 -11.40
N ASN A 20 3.48 -3.54 -12.11
CA ASN A 20 4.59 -3.22 -13.02
C ASN A 20 4.99 -1.74 -13.05
N CYS A 21 4.44 -0.94 -12.15
CA CYS A 21 4.66 0.50 -12.08
C CYS A 21 5.36 0.97 -10.78
N GLU A 22 5.97 0.06 -10.03
CA GLU A 22 6.59 0.34 -8.73
C GLU A 22 7.88 1.16 -8.83
N GLU A 23 8.66 0.99 -9.90
CA GLU A 23 9.97 1.63 -10.08
C GLU A 23 9.83 3.11 -10.43
N GLU A 24 8.92 3.46 -11.34
CA GLU A 24 8.61 4.85 -11.67
C GLU A 24 7.95 5.58 -10.50
N MET A 25 7.14 4.87 -9.71
CA MET A 25 6.56 5.42 -8.49
C MET A 25 7.64 5.72 -7.45
N ALA A 26 8.62 4.81 -7.29
CA ALA A 26 9.77 5.06 -6.44
C ALA A 26 10.61 6.23 -6.95
N ALA A 27 10.86 6.32 -8.26
CA ALA A 27 11.57 7.44 -8.86
C ALA A 27 10.86 8.78 -8.58
N ALA A 28 9.53 8.83 -8.69
CA ALA A 28 8.73 10.01 -8.39
C ALA A 28 8.83 10.44 -6.91
N TYR A 29 8.81 9.50 -5.97
CA TYR A 29 9.01 9.80 -4.54
C TYR A 29 10.41 10.31 -4.24
N ARG A 30 11.45 9.72 -4.83
CA ARG A 30 12.83 10.22 -4.68
C ARG A 30 12.95 11.67 -5.18
N LEU A 31 12.32 11.97 -6.32
CA LEU A 31 12.30 13.32 -6.88
C LEU A 31 11.57 14.33 -5.96
N ALA A 32 10.54 13.87 -5.25
CA ALA A 32 9.79 14.66 -4.27
C ALA A 32 10.47 14.78 -2.90
N GLY A 33 11.66 14.18 -2.69
CA GLY A 33 12.40 14.25 -1.44
C GLY A 33 11.97 13.24 -0.37
N ALA A 34 11.25 12.19 -0.75
CA ALA A 34 10.87 11.08 0.13
C ALA A 34 11.83 9.89 -0.01
N GLU A 35 11.75 8.96 0.95
CA GLU A 35 12.49 7.70 0.97
C GLU A 35 11.57 6.53 0.60
N PRO A 36 11.53 6.10 -0.68
CA PRO A 36 10.70 4.98 -1.08
C PRO A 36 11.36 3.63 -0.79
N THR A 37 10.55 2.68 -0.33
CA THR A 37 10.93 1.27 -0.19
C THR A 37 9.94 0.42 -0.97
N ILE A 38 10.43 -0.30 -1.98
CA ILE A 38 9.64 -1.26 -2.74
C ILE A 38 9.62 -2.58 -1.99
N VAL A 39 8.43 -3.09 -1.69
CA VAL A 39 8.23 -4.31 -0.91
C VAL A 39 7.21 -5.21 -1.59
N HIS A 40 7.59 -6.47 -1.80
CA HIS A 40 6.66 -7.45 -2.33
C HIS A 40 5.53 -7.71 -1.34
N LEU A 41 4.27 -7.71 -1.81
CA LEU A 41 3.08 -7.83 -0.96
C LEU A 41 3.14 -8.99 0.05
N ASN A 42 3.75 -10.11 -0.31
CA ASN A 42 3.89 -11.26 0.59
C ASN A 42 4.75 -10.96 1.84
N GLU A 43 5.70 -10.02 1.78
CA GLU A 43 6.50 -9.63 2.95
C GLU A 43 5.61 -8.94 4.00
N VAL A 44 4.69 -8.09 3.54
CA VAL A 44 3.69 -7.45 4.39
C VAL A 44 2.69 -8.48 4.94
N LEU A 45 2.18 -9.35 4.06
CA LEU A 45 1.19 -10.36 4.47
C LEU A 45 1.74 -11.40 5.46
N HIS A 46 3.04 -11.69 5.43
CA HIS A 46 3.70 -12.57 6.40
C HIS A 46 4.19 -11.82 7.66
N GLY A 47 3.90 -10.53 7.79
CA GLY A 47 4.33 -9.72 8.94
C GLY A 47 5.84 -9.47 9.02
N ARG A 48 6.59 -9.68 7.93
CA ARG A 48 8.02 -9.37 7.86
C ARG A 48 8.30 -7.88 7.71
N VAL A 49 7.34 -7.15 7.14
CA VAL A 49 7.34 -5.69 7.03
C VAL A 49 6.00 -5.16 7.54
N SER A 50 6.01 -4.23 8.49
CA SER A 50 4.81 -3.54 8.95
C SER A 50 4.56 -2.31 8.09
N ILE A 51 3.32 -2.11 7.64
CA ILE A 51 2.96 -0.85 6.96
C ILE A 51 3.08 0.34 7.91
N HIS A 52 2.99 0.12 9.23
CA HIS A 52 3.02 1.19 10.23
C HIS A 52 4.41 1.81 10.42
N ASP A 53 5.47 1.23 9.85
CA ASP A 53 6.83 1.77 9.86
C ASP A 53 7.04 2.90 8.82
N PHE A 54 6.00 3.18 8.01
CA PHE A 54 6.02 4.14 6.90
C PHE A 54 5.00 5.25 7.09
N ASP A 55 5.13 6.33 6.32
CA ASP A 55 4.23 7.49 6.35
C ASP A 55 3.20 7.46 5.20
N VAL A 56 3.56 6.79 4.11
CA VAL A 56 2.70 6.63 2.93
C VAL A 56 2.70 5.18 2.46
N LEU A 57 1.50 4.62 2.24
CA LEU A 57 1.31 3.30 1.62
C LEU A 57 0.84 3.47 0.18
N ASN A 58 1.54 2.84 -0.75
CA ASN A 58 1.32 3.01 -2.17
C ASN A 58 0.92 1.71 -2.87
N PHE A 59 -0.13 1.81 -3.68
CA PHE A 59 -0.60 0.79 -4.60
C PHE A 59 -0.31 1.24 -6.04
N PRO A 60 0.74 0.72 -6.69
CA PRO A 60 1.09 1.10 -8.05
C PRO A 60 0.09 0.60 -9.10
N GLY A 61 0.30 1.03 -10.34
CA GLY A 61 -0.38 0.52 -11.52
C GLY A 61 0.07 -0.89 -11.94
N GLY A 62 -0.59 -1.41 -12.98
CA GLY A 62 -0.30 -2.69 -13.59
C GLY A 62 -1.55 -3.53 -13.82
N PHE A 63 -1.40 -4.85 -13.74
CA PHE A 63 -2.42 -5.87 -13.96
C PHE A 63 -2.35 -6.88 -12.80
N SER A 64 -2.64 -6.45 -11.58
CA SER A 64 -2.43 -7.30 -10.40
C SER A 64 -3.15 -8.65 -10.56
N PHE A 65 -2.42 -9.76 -10.38
CA PHE A 65 -2.89 -11.13 -10.65
C PHE A 65 -3.47 -11.32 -12.07
N GLY A 66 -2.89 -10.66 -13.07
CA GLY A 66 -3.31 -10.74 -14.47
C GLY A 66 -4.67 -10.11 -14.77
N ASP A 67 -5.33 -9.53 -13.76
CA ASP A 67 -6.73 -9.11 -13.82
C ASP A 67 -7.71 -10.22 -14.27
N ASP A 68 -7.34 -11.50 -14.07
CA ASP A 68 -8.06 -12.68 -14.57
C ASP A 68 -9.53 -12.77 -14.09
N LEU A 69 -9.80 -12.28 -12.88
CA LEU A 69 -11.15 -12.23 -12.28
C LEU A 69 -11.75 -10.81 -12.30
N GLY A 70 -11.15 -9.91 -13.06
CA GLY A 70 -11.45 -8.48 -13.10
C GLY A 70 -10.39 -7.64 -12.39
N SER A 71 -10.18 -6.42 -12.89
CA SER A 71 -9.03 -5.61 -12.50
C SER A 71 -8.96 -5.32 -11.00
N GLY A 72 -7.87 -5.73 -10.34
CA GLY A 72 -7.65 -5.52 -8.91
C GLY A 72 -8.55 -6.35 -7.97
N VAL A 73 -9.41 -7.24 -8.48
CA VAL A 73 -10.34 -8.04 -7.66
C VAL A 73 -9.60 -9.01 -6.74
N VAL A 74 -8.65 -9.76 -7.30
CA VAL A 74 -7.89 -10.78 -6.54
C VAL A 74 -7.07 -10.13 -5.45
N LEU A 75 -6.38 -9.03 -5.77
CA LEU A 75 -5.60 -8.28 -4.79
C LEU A 75 -6.49 -7.73 -3.67
N ALA A 76 -7.61 -7.06 -4.00
CA ALA A 76 -8.54 -6.55 -3.01
C ALA A 76 -9.09 -7.65 -2.07
N ASN A 77 -9.48 -8.81 -2.61
CA ASN A 77 -9.95 -9.93 -1.79
C ASN A 77 -8.85 -10.50 -0.89
N LYS A 78 -7.62 -10.59 -1.39
CA LYS A 78 -6.48 -11.04 -0.59
C LYS A 78 -6.24 -10.10 0.59
N LEU A 79 -6.31 -8.79 0.38
CA LEU A 79 -6.13 -7.81 1.47
C LEU A 79 -7.29 -7.81 2.47
N ARG A 80 -8.52 -8.08 2.00
CA ARG A 80 -9.73 -8.08 2.82
C ARG A 80 -9.82 -9.29 3.74
N TYR A 81 -9.44 -10.47 3.27
CA TYR A 81 -9.74 -11.74 3.96
C TYR A 81 -8.52 -12.51 4.44
N ARG A 82 -7.34 -12.29 3.84
CA ARG A 82 -6.15 -13.01 4.29
C ARG A 82 -5.67 -12.41 5.61
N GLN A 83 -5.46 -13.27 6.59
CA GLN A 83 -4.89 -12.88 7.86
C GLN A 83 -3.41 -12.54 7.69
N THR A 84 -2.99 -11.45 8.32
CA THR A 84 -1.59 -11.04 8.47
C THR A 84 -1.06 -11.62 9.77
N GLY A 85 0.21 -12.07 9.78
CA GLY A 85 0.85 -12.61 10.98
C GLY A 85 0.07 -13.74 11.68
N THR A 86 0.02 -13.69 13.01
CA THR A 86 -0.65 -14.70 13.87
C THR A 86 -1.77 -14.14 14.74
N ASP A 87 -2.03 -12.83 14.67
CA ASP A 87 -3.00 -12.12 15.53
C ASP A 87 -4.43 -12.09 14.96
N GLY A 88 -4.62 -12.65 13.76
CA GLY A 88 -5.91 -12.77 13.09
C GLY A 88 -6.38 -11.48 12.41
N ARG A 89 -5.56 -10.43 12.38
CA ARG A 89 -5.84 -9.17 11.67
C ARG A 89 -5.74 -9.35 10.17
N THR A 90 -6.30 -8.42 9.41
CA THR A 90 -6.16 -8.37 7.95
C THR A 90 -5.45 -7.10 7.54
N LEU A 91 -4.85 -7.08 6.34
CA LEU A 91 -4.22 -5.85 5.86
C LEU A 91 -5.25 -4.71 5.73
N LEU A 92 -6.53 -5.03 5.47
CA LEU A 92 -7.59 -4.02 5.47
C LEU A 92 -7.81 -3.38 6.85
N SER A 93 -7.76 -4.13 7.96
CA SER A 93 -7.82 -3.51 9.30
C SER A 93 -6.61 -2.63 9.56
N ASP A 94 -5.41 -3.09 9.16
CA ASP A 94 -4.17 -2.31 9.33
C ASP A 94 -4.24 -1.00 8.52
N ILE A 95 -4.73 -1.05 7.27
CA ILE A 95 -4.89 0.14 6.42
C ILE A 95 -5.87 1.14 7.05
N ARG A 96 -6.95 0.68 7.66
CA ARG A 96 -7.90 1.57 8.36
C ARG A 96 -7.25 2.28 9.53
N GLU A 97 -6.49 1.56 10.35
CA GLU A 97 -5.73 2.16 11.46
C GLU A 97 -4.64 3.11 10.96
N PHE A 98 -3.97 2.75 9.87
CA PHE A 98 -2.96 3.57 9.21
C PHE A 98 -3.53 4.93 8.80
N VAL A 99 -4.69 4.95 8.13
CA VAL A 99 -5.37 6.18 7.74
C VAL A 99 -5.90 6.94 8.96
N ALA A 100 -6.46 6.24 9.96
CA ALA A 100 -6.93 6.86 11.21
C ALA A 100 -5.79 7.55 11.99
N ALA A 101 -4.55 7.08 11.83
CA ALA A 101 -3.34 7.71 12.38
C ALA A 101 -2.87 8.94 11.58
N GLY A 102 -3.62 9.39 10.57
CA GLY A 102 -3.28 10.54 9.73
C GLY A 102 -2.24 10.25 8.64
N LYS A 103 -1.95 8.96 8.38
CA LYS A 103 -1.02 8.54 7.34
C LYS A 103 -1.71 8.37 5.99
N PHE A 104 -0.95 8.42 4.90
CA PHE A 104 -1.52 8.55 3.55
C PHE A 104 -1.54 7.24 2.77
N VAL A 105 -2.64 6.98 2.06
CA VAL A 105 -2.74 5.86 1.11
C VAL A 105 -2.94 6.42 -0.29
N LEU A 106 -2.14 5.97 -1.25
CA LEU A 106 -2.23 6.39 -2.64
C LEU A 106 -2.36 5.16 -3.55
N GLY A 107 -3.32 5.20 -4.49
CA GLY A 107 -3.52 4.17 -5.50
C GLY A 107 -3.59 4.76 -6.89
N ILE A 108 -2.79 4.26 -7.83
CA ILE A 108 -2.73 4.75 -9.22
C ILE A 108 -3.17 3.63 -10.17
N CYS A 109 -4.07 3.94 -11.10
CA CYS A 109 -4.60 3.00 -12.11
C CYS A 109 -5.16 1.71 -11.47
N ASN A 110 -4.46 0.57 -11.59
CA ASN A 110 -4.83 -0.69 -10.93
C ASN A 110 -4.93 -0.53 -9.40
N GLY A 111 -4.01 0.23 -8.78
CA GLY A 111 -4.07 0.55 -7.36
C GLY A 111 -5.33 1.30 -6.94
N PHE A 112 -5.82 2.25 -7.74
CA PHE A 112 -7.08 2.93 -7.47
C PHE A 112 -8.26 1.95 -7.49
N GLN A 113 -8.27 1.04 -8.47
CA GLN A 113 -9.32 0.03 -8.61
C GLN A 113 -9.32 -0.95 -7.42
N VAL A 114 -8.15 -1.30 -6.90
CA VAL A 114 -8.00 -2.08 -5.66
C VAL A 114 -8.61 -1.34 -4.47
N LEU A 115 -8.29 -0.05 -4.29
CA LEU A 115 -8.83 0.76 -3.18
C LEU A 115 -10.36 0.88 -3.23
N VAL A 116 -10.94 1.08 -4.42
CA VAL A 116 -12.40 1.08 -4.63
C VAL A 116 -12.99 -0.28 -4.24
N LYS A 117 -12.40 -1.38 -4.71
CA LYS A 117 -12.89 -2.74 -4.41
C LYS A 117 -12.70 -3.13 -2.95
N LEU A 118 -11.75 -2.51 -2.25
CA LEU A 118 -11.60 -2.64 -0.80
C LEU A 118 -12.67 -1.88 0.00
N GLY A 119 -13.42 -0.99 -0.65
CA GLY A 119 -14.36 -0.10 0.04
C GLY A 119 -13.65 1.01 0.82
N LEU A 120 -12.42 1.38 0.42
CA LEU A 120 -11.69 2.50 1.00
C LEU A 120 -12.03 3.84 0.33
N LEU A 121 -12.77 3.79 -0.79
CA LEU A 121 -13.23 4.93 -1.60
C LEU A 121 -14.69 4.71 -2.04
N PRO A 122 -15.49 5.78 -2.25
CA PRO A 122 -15.15 7.20 -2.14
C PRO A 122 -15.15 7.72 -0.68
N ASN A 123 -15.62 6.94 0.28
CA ASN A 123 -15.56 7.27 1.69
C ASN A 123 -15.20 6.02 2.51
N LEU A 124 -14.58 6.24 3.67
CA LEU A 124 -14.35 5.20 4.67
C LEU A 124 -15.62 5.08 5.53
N GLY A 125 -16.68 4.50 4.96
CA GLY A 125 -17.99 4.34 5.60
C GLY A 125 -18.68 3.06 5.17
#